data_AF-A0A3P7KU95-F1
#
_entry.id   AF-A0A3P7KU95-F1
#
_cell.length_a   1.000
_cell.length_b   1.000
_cell.length_c   1.000
_cell.angle_alpha   90.00
_cell.angle_beta   90.00
_cell.angle_gamma   90.00
#
_symmetry.space_group_name_H-M   'P 1'
#
loop_
_entity.id
_entity.type
_entity.pdbx_description
1 polymer ?
#
loop_
_entity_poly.entity_id
_entity_poly.type
_entity_poly.pdbx_seq_one_letter_code
_entity_poly.pdbx_strand_id
1 'polypeptide(L)'
;MKFDKLVMSTLTRARETAEIILQQMPSLKSSCCSLIEEGPPYPPVPAVDHWKPQHAEFFAEGLRIESAFRRHIHRAPPSQKEDSYEIFVCHANVIRYFVCRALQFPPEGWLRMSLGNCSITWLVIRPSGRVILRSLGDIGHLPPSKVSFT
;
A
#
# COMPACT_ATOMS: atom_id res chain seq x y z
N MET A 1 17.91 6.75 9.34
CA MET A 1 16.55 6.18 9.39
C MET A 1 16.69 4.68 9.51
N LYS A 2 16.05 4.03 10.47
CA LYS A 2 16.11 2.57 10.68
C LYS A 2 14.71 2.00 10.42
N PHE A 3 14.59 1.04 9.52
CA PHE A 3 13.34 0.34 9.27
C PHE A 3 13.09 -0.73 10.35
N ASP A 4 11.85 -0.82 10.82
CA ASP A 4 11.46 -1.71 11.91
C ASP A 4 10.94 -3.06 11.42
N LYS A 5 10.15 -3.03 10.35
CA LYS A 5 9.59 -4.24 9.73
C LYS A 5 9.22 -4.04 8.27
N LEU A 6 9.17 -5.15 7.54
CA LEU A 6 8.60 -5.27 6.21
C LEU A 6 7.41 -6.24 6.25
N VAL A 7 6.26 -5.81 5.73
CA VAL A 7 5.09 -6.66 5.53
C VAL A 7 4.87 -6.81 4.03
N MET A 8 4.84 -8.04 3.54
CA MET A 8 4.67 -8.32 2.10
C MET A 8 3.39 -9.11 1.84
N SER A 9 2.76 -8.84 0.70
CA SER A 9 1.68 -9.67 0.18
C SER A 9 2.17 -11.09 -0.09
N THR A 10 1.28 -12.07 0.08
CA THR A 10 1.55 -13.49 -0.20
C THR A 10 1.63 -13.83 -1.70
N LEU A 11 1.23 -12.92 -2.61
CA LEU A 11 1.34 -13.14 -4.05
C LEU A 11 2.81 -13.12 -4.51
N THR A 12 3.19 -14.03 -5.40
CA THR A 12 4.58 -14.27 -5.85
C THR A 12 5.33 -13.00 -6.24
N ARG A 13 4.74 -12.15 -7.09
CA ARG A 13 5.35 -10.88 -7.53
C ARG A 13 5.73 -9.94 -6.38
N ALA A 14 4.95 -9.91 -5.30
CA ALA A 14 5.25 -9.09 -4.13
C ALA A 14 6.33 -9.73 -3.26
N ARG A 15 6.33 -11.07 -3.16
CA ARG A 15 7.37 -11.83 -2.42
C ARG A 15 8.73 -11.70 -3.07
N GLU A 16 8.83 -11.92 -4.39
CA GLU A 16 10.08 -11.77 -5.14
C GLU A 16 10.65 -10.35 -5.02
N THR A 17 9.79 -9.32 -5.10
CA THR A 17 10.18 -7.93 -4.88
C THR A 17 10.70 -7.70 -3.46
N ALA A 18 9.98 -8.20 -2.45
CA ALA A 18 10.37 -8.08 -1.05
C ALA A 18 11.69 -8.81 -0.76
N GLU A 19 11.93 -9.97 -1.36
CA GLU A 19 13.17 -10.73 -1.21
C GLU A 19 14.38 -9.94 -1.71
N ILE A 20 14.27 -9.26 -2.86
CA ILE A 20 15.32 -8.37 -3.38
C ILE A 20 15.56 -7.17 -2.42
N ILE A 21 14.49 -6.56 -1.90
CA ILE A 21 14.61 -5.47 -0.92
C ILE A 21 15.32 -5.97 0.36
N LEU A 22 14.99 -7.16 0.85
CA LEU A 22 15.56 -7.75 2.06
C LEU A 22 17.04 -8.11 1.92
N GLN A 23 17.52 -8.40 0.70
CA GLN A 23 18.96 -8.55 0.46
C GLN A 23 19.75 -7.27 0.79
N GLN A 24 19.13 -6.09 0.60
CA GLN A 24 19.72 -4.80 0.95
C GLN A 24 19.49 -4.41 2.42
N MET A 25 18.64 -5.15 3.15
CA MET A 25 18.31 -4.90 4.55
C MET A 25 18.29 -6.20 5.37
N PRO A 26 19.43 -6.91 5.54
CA PRO A 26 19.45 -8.28 6.03
C PRO A 26 18.92 -8.48 7.46
N SER A 27 18.96 -7.44 8.29
CA SER A 27 18.49 -7.48 9.68
C SER A 27 17.03 -7.05 9.84
N LEU A 28 16.34 -6.69 8.75
CA LEU A 28 14.96 -6.23 8.78
C LEU A 28 14.02 -7.41 9.03
N LYS A 29 13.20 -7.30 10.08
CA LYS A 29 12.16 -8.29 10.37
C LYS A 29 11.12 -8.25 9.25
N SER A 30 10.74 -9.41 8.73
CA SER A 30 9.77 -9.51 7.65
C SER A 30 8.63 -10.48 7.97
N SER A 31 7.47 -10.25 7.36
CA SER A 31 6.29 -11.10 7.51
C SER A 31 5.42 -11.09 6.25
N CYS A 32 4.68 -12.16 6.02
CA CYS A 32 3.70 -12.25 4.94
C CYS A 32 2.29 -11.92 5.46
N CYS A 33 1.47 -11.29 4.63
CA CYS A 33 0.09 -10.97 4.97
C CYS A 33 -0.84 -11.12 3.73
N SER A 34 -1.82 -12.02 3.81
CA SER A 34 -2.81 -12.20 2.75
C SER A 34 -3.84 -11.07 2.67
N LEU A 35 -3.99 -10.27 3.74
CA LEU A 35 -4.94 -9.15 3.72
C LEU A 35 -4.55 -8.05 2.72
N ILE A 36 -3.26 -7.94 2.39
CA ILE A 36 -2.72 -6.96 1.44
C ILE A 36 -2.46 -7.55 0.03
N GLU A 37 -3.08 -8.69 -0.30
CA GLU A 37 -3.14 -9.17 -1.69
C GLU A 37 -3.96 -8.24 -2.59
N GLU A 38 -3.63 -8.22 -3.88
CA GLU A 38 -4.34 -7.37 -4.85
C GLU A 38 -5.82 -7.73 -4.92
N GLY A 39 -6.67 -6.74 -5.14
CA GLY A 39 -8.11 -6.95 -5.28
C GLY A 39 -8.84 -5.64 -5.57
N PRO A 40 -10.09 -5.70 -6.05
CA PRO A 40 -10.96 -4.52 -6.20
C PRO A 40 -11.49 -4.03 -4.84
N PRO A 41 -11.03 -2.88 -4.30
CA PRO A 41 -11.36 -2.50 -2.92
C PRO A 41 -12.71 -1.78 -2.78
N TYR A 42 -13.14 -1.07 -3.83
CA TYR A 42 -14.36 -0.26 -3.84
C TYR A 42 -14.77 0.07 -5.29
N PRO A 43 -16.05 0.18 -5.65
CA PRO A 43 -16.46 0.62 -6.99
C PRO A 43 -15.91 2.02 -7.34
N PRO A 44 -15.14 2.17 -8.43
CA PRO A 44 -14.52 3.44 -8.78
C PRO A 44 -15.51 4.44 -9.40
N VAL A 45 -15.27 5.74 -9.21
CA VAL A 45 -16.00 6.83 -9.88
C VAL A 45 -15.02 7.87 -10.46
N PRO A 46 -15.01 8.08 -11.80
CA PRO A 46 -15.87 7.44 -12.81
C PRO A 46 -15.55 5.95 -13.00
N ALA A 47 -16.51 5.20 -13.53
CA ALA A 47 -16.28 3.83 -13.96
C ALA A 47 -15.29 3.79 -15.13
N VAL A 48 -14.54 2.69 -15.25
CA VAL A 48 -13.60 2.47 -16.36
C VAL A 48 -14.11 1.35 -17.27
N ASP A 49 -13.93 1.49 -18.57
CA ASP A 49 -14.56 0.58 -19.53
C ASP A 49 -13.88 -0.78 -19.66
N HIS A 50 -12.56 -0.82 -19.51
CA HIS A 50 -11.74 -2.01 -19.71
C HIS A 50 -11.58 -2.87 -18.45
N TRP A 51 -12.10 -2.44 -17.30
CA TRP A 51 -11.96 -3.14 -16.03
C TRP A 51 -13.28 -3.06 -15.24
N LYS A 52 -14.03 -4.17 -15.24
CA LYS A 52 -15.36 -4.27 -14.63
C LYS A 52 -15.49 -5.57 -13.81
N PRO A 53 -14.86 -5.65 -12.63
CA PRO A 53 -15.09 -6.75 -11.69
C PRO A 53 -16.58 -6.88 -11.36
N GLN A 54 -17.03 -8.08 -11.01
CA GLN A 54 -18.41 -8.25 -10.57
C GLN A 54 -18.65 -7.48 -9.26
N HIS A 55 -19.88 -6.99 -9.06
CA HIS A 55 -20.21 -6.22 -7.86
C HIS A 55 -19.94 -6.99 -6.56
N ALA A 56 -20.15 -8.31 -6.58
CA ALA A 56 -19.86 -9.19 -5.45
C ALA A 56 -18.37 -9.27 -5.09
N GLU A 57 -17.46 -9.11 -6.06
CA GLU A 57 -16.01 -9.11 -5.81
C GLU A 57 -15.61 -7.90 -4.96
N PHE A 58 -16.16 -6.72 -5.24
CA PHE A 58 -15.92 -5.51 -4.43
C PHE A 58 -16.32 -5.70 -2.96
N PHE A 59 -17.33 -6.52 -2.68
CA PHE A 59 -17.77 -6.77 -1.31
C PHE A 59 -16.74 -7.62 -0.54
N ALA A 60 -16.40 -8.80 -1.06
CA ALA A 60 -15.46 -9.70 -0.41
C ALA A 60 -14.05 -9.07 -0.30
N GLU A 61 -13.58 -8.48 -1.39
CA GLU A 61 -12.23 -7.92 -1.48
C GLU A 61 -12.14 -6.58 -0.75
N GLY A 62 -13.19 -5.75 -0.80
CA GLY A 62 -13.29 -4.52 -0.02
C GLY A 62 -13.24 -4.79 1.48
N LEU A 63 -13.92 -5.82 1.98
CA LEU A 63 -13.84 -6.23 3.40
C LEU A 63 -12.43 -6.65 3.80
N ARG A 64 -11.76 -7.44 2.95
CA ARG A 64 -10.39 -7.89 3.18
C ARG A 64 -9.41 -6.71 3.22
N ILE A 65 -9.49 -5.81 2.25
CA ILE A 65 -8.58 -4.66 2.13
C ILE A 65 -8.87 -3.61 3.21
N GLU A 66 -10.13 -3.34 3.57
CA GLU A 66 -10.46 -2.47 4.71
C GLU A 66 -9.98 -3.08 6.04
N SER A 67 -10.05 -4.40 6.20
CA SER A 67 -9.46 -5.08 7.36
C SER A 67 -7.94 -4.91 7.42
N ALA A 68 -7.27 -4.97 6.27
CA ALA A 68 -5.84 -4.68 6.16
C ALA A 68 -5.52 -3.23 6.54
N PHE A 69 -6.30 -2.27 6.03
CA PHE A 69 -6.16 -0.85 6.35
C PHE A 69 -6.25 -0.62 7.86
N ARG A 70 -7.30 -1.13 8.51
CA ARG A 70 -7.49 -0.97 9.97
C ARG A 70 -6.39 -1.63 10.79
N ARG A 71 -5.86 -2.76 10.33
CA ARG A 71 -4.79 -3.50 11.00
C ARG A 71 -3.45 -2.78 10.92
N HIS A 72 -3.15 -2.15 9.80
CA HIS A 72 -1.80 -1.66 9.49
C HIS A 72 -1.66 -0.14 9.50
N ILE A 73 -2.74 0.59 9.20
CA ILE A 73 -2.73 2.05 9.03
C ILE A 73 -3.51 2.66 10.19
N HIS A 74 -2.83 2.87 11.31
CA HIS A 74 -3.40 3.51 12.48
C HIS A 74 -2.34 4.29 13.26
N ARG A 75 -2.79 5.13 14.18
CA ARG A 75 -1.90 5.85 15.10
C ARG A 75 -1.15 4.85 16.00
N ALA A 76 0.13 5.13 16.26
CA ALA A 76 0.95 4.38 17.21
C ALA A 76 0.30 4.26 18.61
N PRO A 77 0.45 3.11 19.29
CA PRO A 77 -0.04 2.94 20.65
C PRO A 77 0.74 3.83 21.64
N PRO A 78 0.16 4.26 22.78
CA PRO A 78 0.85 5.08 23.79
C PRO A 78 2.12 4.45 24.40
N SER A 79 2.26 3.12 24.27
CA SER A 79 3.43 2.37 24.69
C SER A 79 4.65 2.56 23.78
N GLN A 80 4.45 2.90 22.50
CA GLN A 80 5.54 3.19 21.56
C GLN A 80 6.19 4.54 21.91
N LYS A 81 7.50 4.55 22.13
CA LYS A 81 8.26 5.74 22.56
C LYS A 81 9.12 6.37 21.46
N GLU A 82 9.40 5.62 20.40
CA GLU A 82 10.22 6.05 19.27
C GLU A 82 9.40 6.06 17.99
N ASP A 83 9.80 6.87 17.01
CA ASP A 83 9.23 6.83 15.65
C ASP A 83 9.50 5.46 15.01
N SER A 84 8.51 4.91 14.31
CA SER A 84 8.66 3.68 13.53
C SER A 84 8.63 3.93 12.03
N TYR A 85 9.37 3.11 11.29
CA TYR A 85 9.47 3.13 9.84
C TYR A 85 9.13 1.73 9.31
N GLU A 86 7.95 1.61 8.70
CA GLU A 86 7.38 0.33 8.26
C GLU A 86 7.30 0.28 6.74
N ILE A 87 7.74 -0.83 6.14
CA ILE A 87 7.67 -1.07 4.69
C ILE A 87 6.51 -2.02 4.40
N PHE A 88 5.70 -1.67 3.40
CA PHE A 88 4.65 -2.55 2.86
C PHE A 88 4.92 -2.83 1.39
N VAL A 89 5.10 -4.10 1.03
CA VAL A 89 5.27 -4.55 -0.36
C VAL A 89 3.97 -5.23 -0.80
N CYS A 90 3.14 -4.48 -1.54
CA CYS A 90 1.83 -4.94 -1.99
C CYS A 90 1.53 -4.45 -3.41
N HIS A 91 0.30 -4.03 -3.68
CA HIS A 91 -0.20 -3.86 -5.04
C HIS A 91 -0.96 -2.55 -5.21
N ALA A 92 -1.17 -2.16 -6.46
CA ALA A 92 -1.60 -0.82 -6.81
C ALA A 92 -2.98 -0.47 -6.22
N ASN A 93 -3.98 -1.36 -6.32
CA ASN A 93 -5.33 -1.01 -5.83
C ASN A 93 -5.35 -0.91 -4.30
N VAL A 94 -4.62 -1.78 -3.61
CA VAL A 94 -4.44 -1.74 -2.14
C VAL A 94 -3.82 -0.42 -1.71
N ILE A 95 -2.70 -0.01 -2.34
CA ILE A 95 -2.01 1.25 -2.02
C ILE A 95 -2.93 2.46 -2.26
N ARG A 96 -3.58 2.52 -3.43
CA ARG A 96 -4.49 3.62 -3.80
C ARG A 96 -5.65 3.73 -2.81
N TYR A 97 -6.24 2.60 -2.44
CA TYR A 97 -7.31 2.58 -1.44
C TYR A 97 -6.81 3.04 -0.07
N PHE A 98 -5.66 2.54 0.39
CA PHE A 98 -5.07 2.97 1.66
C PHE A 98 -4.81 4.48 1.69
N VAL A 99 -4.34 5.06 0.58
CA VAL A 99 -4.13 6.51 0.47
C VAL A 99 -5.45 7.26 0.60
N CYS A 100 -6.50 6.86 -0.14
CA CYS A 100 -7.82 7.48 0.00
C CYS A 100 -8.32 7.40 1.44
N ARG A 101 -8.27 6.21 2.05
CA ARG A 101 -8.75 5.99 3.43
C ARG A 101 -7.94 6.76 4.47
N ALA A 102 -6.62 6.79 4.35
CA ALA A 102 -5.73 7.46 5.30
C ALA A 102 -5.89 8.98 5.26
N LEU A 103 -6.11 9.55 4.07
CA LEU A 103 -6.31 10.99 3.86
C LEU A 103 -7.79 11.42 3.96
N GLN A 104 -8.70 10.48 4.23
CA GLN A 104 -10.13 10.73 4.28
C GLN A 104 -10.70 11.29 2.97
N PHE A 105 -10.07 10.95 1.84
CA PHE A 105 -10.62 11.20 0.52
C PHE A 105 -11.70 10.19 0.17
N PRO A 106 -12.60 10.51 -0.78
CA PRO A 106 -13.60 9.57 -1.24
C PRO A 106 -12.95 8.28 -1.76
N PRO A 107 -13.30 7.10 -1.22
CA PRO A 107 -12.64 5.85 -1.57
C PRO A 107 -12.81 5.51 -3.05
N GLU A 108 -13.91 5.89 -3.69
CA GLU A 108 -14.18 5.72 -5.13
C GLU A 108 -13.18 6.43 -6.04
N GLY A 109 -12.40 7.39 -5.52
CA GLY A 109 -11.35 8.09 -6.25
C GLY A 109 -10.08 7.27 -6.46
N TRP A 110 -9.99 6.04 -5.94
CA TRP A 110 -8.76 5.24 -5.93
C TRP A 110 -8.18 4.99 -7.33
N LEU A 111 -9.00 4.80 -8.36
CA LEU A 111 -8.55 4.63 -9.76
C LEU A 111 -8.05 5.92 -10.44
N ARG A 112 -8.16 7.08 -9.80
CA ARG A 112 -7.62 8.34 -10.34
C ARG A 112 -6.11 8.47 -10.11
N MET A 113 -5.51 7.57 -9.32
CA MET A 113 -4.09 7.56 -9.02
C MET A 113 -3.40 6.48 -9.84
N SER A 114 -2.33 6.83 -10.55
CA SER A 114 -1.46 5.86 -11.25
C SER A 114 -0.18 5.66 -10.44
N LEU A 115 0.31 4.42 -10.38
CA LEU A 115 1.51 4.04 -9.62
C LEU A 115 2.39 3.22 -10.54
N GLY A 116 3.67 3.62 -10.69
CA GLY A 116 4.65 2.82 -11.42
C GLY A 116 5.03 1.56 -10.65
N ASN A 117 5.49 0.54 -11.37
CA ASN A 117 6.09 -0.65 -10.75
C ASN A 117 7.29 -0.25 -9.88
N CYS A 118 7.41 -0.87 -8.71
CA CYS A 118 8.41 -0.53 -7.69
C CYS A 118 8.36 0.92 -7.18
N SER A 119 7.27 1.65 -7.43
CA SER A 119 7.13 3.01 -6.91
C SER A 119 7.00 3.07 -5.39
N ILE A 120 7.47 4.17 -4.80
CA ILE A 120 7.43 4.40 -3.36
C ILE A 120 6.30 5.39 -3.03
N THR A 121 5.42 5.00 -2.10
CA THR A 121 4.39 5.88 -1.53
C THR A 121 4.67 6.04 -0.05
N TRP A 122 4.75 7.28 0.45
CA TRP A 122 5.16 7.58 1.81
C TRP A 122 4.05 8.30 2.57
N LEU A 123 3.42 7.59 3.51
CA LEU A 123 2.50 8.13 4.49
C LEU A 123 3.18 8.37 5.85
N VAL A 124 2.84 9.46 6.52
CA VAL A 124 3.28 9.79 7.88
C VAL A 124 2.05 9.93 8.76
N ILE A 125 1.98 9.15 9.84
CA ILE A 125 0.89 9.20 10.82
C ILE A 125 1.44 9.77 12.13
N ARG A 126 0.97 10.95 12.54
CA ARG A 126 1.41 11.60 13.78
C ARG A 126 0.69 11.00 15.01
N PRO A 127 1.26 11.12 16.22
CA PRO A 127 0.57 10.76 17.48
C PRO A 127 -0.74 11.51 17.75
N SER A 128 -1.01 12.60 17.03
CA SER A 128 -2.32 13.28 17.07
C SER A 128 -3.39 12.59 16.22
N GLY A 129 -3.02 11.62 15.37
CA GLY A 129 -3.89 11.04 14.34
C GLY A 129 -3.84 11.77 13.01
N ARG A 130 -3.12 12.90 12.91
CA ARG A 130 -2.93 13.62 11.64
C ARG A 130 -2.12 12.77 10.66
N VAL A 131 -2.64 12.61 9.45
CA VAL A 131 -1.96 11.88 8.36
C VAL A 131 -1.42 12.88 7.34
N ILE A 132 -0.21 12.61 6.82
CA ILE A 132 0.45 13.39 5.77
C ILE A 132 0.91 12.41 4.69
N LEU A 133 0.54 12.66 3.44
CA LEU A 133 1.13 12.00 2.27
C LEU A 133 2.33 12.80 1.81
N ARG A 134 3.54 12.25 2.01
CA ARG A 134 4.80 12.88 1.63
C ARG A 134 5.12 12.71 0.16
N SER A 135 4.82 11.54 -0.39
CA SER A 135 4.99 11.21 -1.80
C SER A 135 4.05 10.09 -2.21
N LEU A 136 3.61 10.08 -3.45
CA LEU A 136 2.73 9.07 -4.05
C LEU A 136 3.32 8.60 -5.37
N GLY A 137 3.59 7.30 -5.48
CA GLY A 137 4.06 6.70 -6.73
C GLY A 137 5.45 7.19 -7.17
N ASP A 138 6.36 7.48 -6.23
CA ASP A 138 7.71 7.95 -6.55
C ASP A 138 8.54 6.87 -7.27
N ILE A 139 8.90 7.17 -8.50
CA ILE A 139 9.76 6.37 -9.39
C ILE A 139 11.05 7.11 -9.76
N GLY A 140 11.37 8.23 -9.10
CA GLY A 140 12.54 9.04 -9.42
C GLY A 140 13.89 8.34 -9.18
N HIS A 141 13.87 7.25 -8.42
CA HIS A 141 15.03 6.38 -8.19
C HIS A 141 15.29 5.39 -9.35
N LEU A 142 14.34 5.25 -10.29
CA LEU A 142 14.47 4.34 -11.43
C LEU A 142 15.03 5.09 -12.66
N PRO A 143 15.98 4.51 -13.40
CA PRO A 143 16.34 5.01 -14.72
C PRO A 143 15.10 5.08 -15.64
N PRO A 144 14.97 6.10 -16.51
CA PRO A 144 13.79 6.23 -17.38
C PRO A 144 13.48 4.99 -18.23
N SER A 145 14.53 4.25 -18.65
CA SER A 145 14.41 3.02 -19.44
C SER A 145 13.88 1.80 -18.66
N LYS A 146 13.71 1.92 -17.34
CA LYS A 146 13.23 0.85 -16.44
C LYS A 146 11.85 1.15 -15.85
N VAL A 147 11.24 2.28 -16.19
CA VAL A 147 9.91 2.66 -15.71
C VAL A 147 8.83 1.85 -16.47
N SER A 148 7.91 1.25 -15.72
CA SER A 148 6.74 0.53 -16.24
C SER A 148 5.54 0.65 -15.27
N PHE A 149 4.32 0.32 -15.72
CA PHE A 149 3.06 0.53 -14.98
C PHE A 149 2.13 -0.70 -14.97
N THR A 150 2.57 -1.82 -15.52
CA THR A 150 1.77 -3.04 -15.73
C THR A 150 2.48 -4.27 -15.20
#